data_AF-A0A7C8ZE65-F1
#
_entry.id   AF-A0A7C8ZE65-F1
#
_cell.length_a   1.000
_cell.length_b   1.000
_cell.length_c   1.000
_cell.angle_alpha   90.00
_cell.angle_beta   90.00
_cell.angle_gamma   90.00
#
_symmetry.space_group_name_H-M   'P 1'
#
loop_
_entity.id
_entity.type
_entity.pdbx_description
1 polymer ?
#
loop_
_entity_poly.entity_id
_entity_poly.type
_entity_poly.pdbx_seq_one_letter_code
_entity_poly.pdbx_strand_id
1 'polypeptide(L)'
;EPGTCARRLTQYMYQQQHRPEDNNIEFWRKFVADYFAPNAKKKWCVSMYGSGRQTTGVFPQDVWHCEICKRKPGRGFEATVEVLPRLFKIKYESGTLEELLYVDMPREYQNSSGQIVLDYAKAIQESVFEQLRVVRDGQLRIVFSADLKICSW
;
A
#
# COMPACT_ATOMS: atom_id res chain seq x y z
N GLU A 1 -22.76 -5.87 -7.00
CA GLU A 1 -21.69 -5.28 -7.84
C GLU A 1 -20.58 -4.74 -6.93
N PRO A 2 -19.31 -4.72 -7.35
CA PRO A 2 -18.25 -4.12 -6.55
C PRO A 2 -18.50 -2.62 -6.36
N GLY A 3 -18.31 -2.12 -5.13
CA GLY A 3 -18.39 -0.70 -4.83
C GLY A 3 -17.40 0.13 -5.64
N THR A 4 -17.65 1.43 -5.81
CA THR A 4 -16.83 2.33 -6.62
C THR A 4 -15.36 2.34 -6.18
N CYS A 5 -15.09 2.23 -4.87
CA CYS A 5 -13.72 2.15 -4.33
C CYS A 5 -13.02 0.82 -4.66
N ALA A 6 -13.74 -0.31 -4.66
CA ALA A 6 -13.19 -1.59 -5.10
C ALA A 6 -12.80 -1.55 -6.59
N ARG A 7 -13.65 -0.95 -7.44
CA ARG A 7 -13.30 -0.71 -8.86
C ARG A 7 -12.08 0.18 -9.01
N ARG A 8 -11.95 1.21 -8.17
CA ARG A 8 -10.77 2.10 -8.16
C ARG A 8 -9.49 1.35 -7.79
N LEU A 9 -9.57 0.44 -6.81
CA LEU A 9 -8.46 -0.44 -6.45
C LEU A 9 -8.07 -1.37 -7.61
N THR A 10 -9.04 -1.96 -8.32
CA THR A 10 -8.75 -2.78 -9.51
C THR A 10 -8.02 -1.99 -10.59
N GLN A 11 -8.44 -0.75 -10.86
CA GLN A 11 -7.76 0.15 -11.80
C GLN A 11 -6.33 0.47 -11.35
N TYR A 12 -6.13 0.75 -10.06
CA TYR A 12 -4.81 0.96 -9.48
C TYR A 12 -3.89 -0.24 -9.74
N MET A 13 -4.34 -1.46 -9.44
CA MET A 13 -3.56 -2.68 -9.65
C MET A 13 -3.24 -2.90 -11.13
N TYR A 14 -4.24 -2.72 -11.99
CA TYR A 14 -4.07 -2.86 -13.45
C TYR A 14 -3.02 -1.88 -14.00
N GLN A 15 -3.13 -0.58 -13.66
CA GLN A 15 -2.19 0.42 -14.15
C GLN A 15 -0.77 0.21 -13.60
N GLN A 16 -0.63 -0.25 -12.34
CA GLN A 16 0.68 -0.56 -11.78
C GLN A 16 1.36 -1.72 -12.52
N GLN A 17 0.60 -2.73 -12.95
CA GLN A 17 1.10 -3.85 -13.74
C GLN A 17 1.47 -3.44 -15.17
N HIS A 18 0.67 -2.58 -15.80
CA HIS A 18 0.90 -2.05 -17.16
C HIS A 18 1.84 -0.86 -17.19
N ARG A 19 2.85 -0.85 -16.30
CA ARG A 19 3.93 0.13 -16.36
C ARG A 19 4.65 0.02 -17.73
N PRO A 20 5.21 1.13 -18.25
CA PRO A 20 6.09 1.10 -19.41
C PRO A 20 7.34 0.21 -19.18
N GLU A 21 7.86 -0.38 -20.25
CA GLU A 21 9.05 -1.25 -20.19
C GLU A 21 10.30 -0.53 -19.68
N ASP A 22 10.45 0.76 -20.01
CA ASP A 22 11.56 1.61 -19.57
C ASP A 22 11.48 2.00 -18.08
N ASN A 23 10.37 1.69 -17.40
CA ASN A 23 10.13 1.98 -15.98
C ASN A 23 10.41 3.46 -15.61
N ASN A 24 10.10 4.40 -16.52
CA ASN A 24 10.42 5.80 -16.35
C ASN A 24 9.74 6.46 -15.14
N ILE A 25 10.39 7.47 -14.57
CA ILE A 25 9.93 8.13 -13.34
C ILE A 25 8.71 9.04 -13.59
N GLU A 26 8.55 9.55 -14.80
CA GLU A 26 7.43 10.40 -15.23
C GLU A 26 6.10 9.64 -15.15
N PHE A 27 6.08 8.38 -15.59
CA PHE A 27 4.96 7.46 -15.41
C PHE A 27 4.60 7.32 -13.94
N TRP A 28 5.58 7.07 -13.07
CA TRP A 28 5.31 6.90 -11.63
C TRP A 28 4.84 8.18 -10.95
N ARG A 29 5.34 9.35 -11.36
CA ARG A 29 4.82 10.64 -10.88
C ARG A 29 3.35 10.81 -11.26
N LYS A 30 3.00 10.52 -12.53
CA LYS A 30 1.62 10.56 -13.00
C LYS A 30 0.74 9.54 -12.28
N PHE A 31 1.20 8.30 -12.17
CA PHE A 31 0.50 7.23 -11.45
C PHE A 31 0.19 7.64 -10.02
N VAL A 32 1.18 8.17 -9.29
CA VAL A 32 0.96 8.65 -7.91
C VAL A 32 -0.04 9.81 -7.88
N ALA A 33 0.09 10.79 -8.76
CA ALA A 33 -0.87 11.90 -8.85
C ALA A 33 -2.29 11.44 -9.20
N ASP A 34 -2.43 10.39 -10.01
CA ASP A 34 -3.73 9.84 -10.42
C ASP A 34 -4.42 9.06 -9.29
N TYR A 35 -3.67 8.40 -8.41
CA TYR A 35 -4.23 7.49 -7.41
C TYR A 35 -4.16 7.97 -5.96
N PHE A 36 -3.23 8.83 -5.59
CA PHE A 36 -3.04 9.27 -4.21
C PHE A 36 -3.45 10.73 -4.00
N ALA A 37 -4.01 11.02 -2.84
CA ALA A 37 -4.34 12.38 -2.43
C ALA A 37 -3.07 13.14 -2.02
N PRO A 38 -3.07 14.48 -2.03
CA PRO A 38 -2.04 15.26 -1.36
C PRO A 38 -1.91 14.82 0.11
N ASN A 39 -0.67 14.71 0.62
CA ASN A 39 -0.36 14.23 1.97
C ASN A 39 -0.76 12.77 2.26
N ALA A 40 -1.06 11.97 1.24
CA ALA A 40 -1.35 10.56 1.45
C ALA A 40 -0.16 9.82 2.06
N LYS A 41 -0.46 8.77 2.82
CA LYS A 41 0.53 7.95 3.52
C LYS A 41 0.35 6.49 3.14
N LYS A 42 1.46 5.81 2.86
CA LYS A 42 1.49 4.36 2.71
C LYS A 42 2.24 3.78 3.89
N LYS A 43 1.58 2.89 4.63
CA LYS A 43 2.03 2.36 5.91
C LYS A 43 2.18 0.84 5.82
N TRP A 44 3.28 0.33 6.37
CA TRP A 44 3.52 -1.11 6.47
C TRP A 44 3.75 -1.48 7.92
N CYS A 45 2.84 -2.27 8.48
CA CYS A 45 3.00 -2.83 9.81
C CYS A 45 3.59 -4.24 9.72
N VAL A 46 4.74 -4.45 10.36
CA VAL A 46 5.41 -5.76 10.44
C VAL A 46 5.37 -6.33 11.85
N SER A 47 4.55 -5.76 12.74
CA SER A 47 4.49 -6.14 14.16
C SER A 47 4.17 -7.62 14.37
N MET A 48 3.40 -8.24 13.47
CA MET A 48 3.03 -9.66 13.53
C MET A 48 4.07 -10.60 12.91
N TYR A 49 5.03 -10.09 12.14
CA TYR A 49 6.09 -10.87 11.52
C TYR A 49 7.29 -10.97 12.46
N GLY A 50 7.50 -12.16 13.05
CA GLY A 50 8.74 -12.63 13.72
C GLY A 50 9.41 -11.70 14.75
N SER A 51 10.29 -12.25 15.57
CA SER A 51 11.17 -11.48 16.48
C SER A 51 12.41 -10.91 15.76
N GLY A 52 12.23 -10.37 14.54
CA GLY A 52 13.30 -9.67 13.84
C GLY A 52 13.79 -8.46 14.65
N ARG A 53 15.12 -8.22 14.65
CA ARG A 53 15.76 -7.06 15.28
C ARG A 53 14.94 -5.80 14.99
N GLN A 54 14.79 -4.93 16.00
CA GLN A 54 14.29 -3.58 15.78
C GLN A 54 15.09 -2.98 14.62
N THR A 55 14.43 -2.80 13.49
CA THR A 55 14.97 -2.02 12.39
C THR A 55 14.97 -0.60 12.92
N THR A 56 16.09 -0.19 13.53
CA THR A 56 16.41 1.20 13.81
C THR A 56 16.42 1.90 12.46
N GLY A 57 15.26 2.42 12.05
CA GLY A 57 15.17 3.29 10.89
C GLY A 57 16.08 4.50 11.12
N VAL A 58 16.46 5.16 10.03
CA VAL A 58 17.30 6.37 10.05
C VAL A 58 16.59 7.59 10.69
N PHE A 59 15.33 7.42 11.12
CA PHE A 59 14.48 8.47 11.65
C PHE A 59 14.08 8.16 13.10
N PRO A 60 13.96 9.18 13.98
CA PRO A 60 13.50 9.00 15.35
C PRO A 60 12.15 8.27 15.33
N GLN A 61 12.11 7.06 15.88
CA GLN A 61 10.87 6.30 15.96
C GLN A 61 10.09 6.76 17.19
N ASP A 62 9.18 7.71 16.99
CA ASP A 62 7.95 7.67 17.78
C ASP A 62 7.42 6.24 17.76
N VAL A 63 6.96 5.74 18.91
CA VAL A 63 6.46 4.37 19.04
C VAL A 63 5.48 4.09 17.90
N TRP A 64 5.76 3.08 17.06
CA TRP A 64 4.87 2.74 15.96
C TRP A 64 3.53 2.26 16.51
N HIS A 65 2.44 2.91 16.09
CA HIS A 65 1.09 2.55 16.49
C HIS A 65 0.31 2.07 15.26
N CYS A 66 0.00 0.78 15.23
CA CYS A 66 -0.86 0.20 14.20
C CYS A 66 -2.28 0.03 14.74
N GLU A 67 -3.23 0.77 14.17
CA GLU A 67 -4.65 0.71 14.53
C GLU A 67 -5.32 -0.62 14.15
N ILE A 68 -4.71 -1.36 13.22
CA ILE A 68 -5.21 -2.63 12.72
C ILE A 68 -4.79 -3.77 13.65
N CYS A 69 -3.48 -3.98 13.84
CA CYS A 69 -2.99 -5.12 14.63
C CYS A 69 -2.91 -4.85 16.14
N LYS A 70 -2.92 -3.59 16.58
CA LYS A 70 -2.91 -3.14 18.00
C LYS A 70 -1.79 -3.72 18.89
N ARG A 71 -0.76 -4.31 18.30
CA ARG A 71 0.42 -4.86 19.00
C ARG A 71 1.26 -3.75 19.63
N LYS A 72 1.77 -4.02 20.83
CA LYS A 72 2.73 -3.18 21.54
C LYS A 72 3.92 -4.04 22.03
N PRO A 73 5.19 -3.64 21.81
CA PRO A 73 5.59 -2.52 20.94
C PRO A 73 5.23 -2.81 19.48
N GLY A 74 4.81 -1.76 18.76
CA GLY A 74 4.56 -1.86 17.32
C GLY A 74 5.86 -1.71 16.52
N ARG A 75 5.88 -2.27 15.31
CA ARG A 75 6.94 -2.11 14.31
C ARG A 75 6.34 -1.87 12.94
N GLY A 76 6.89 -0.91 12.22
CA GLY A 76 6.47 -0.59 10.87
C GLY A 76 7.16 0.66 10.34
N PHE A 77 6.78 1.01 9.11
CA PHE A 77 7.33 2.15 8.39
C PHE A 77 6.22 2.86 7.63
N GLU A 78 6.43 4.14 7.40
CA GLU A 78 5.54 5.00 6.64
C GLU A 78 6.32 5.69 5.52
N ALA A 79 5.71 5.78 4.35
CA ALA A 79 6.17 6.61 3.24
C ALA A 79 5.10 7.65 2.94
N THR A 80 5.53 8.90 2.76
CA THR A 80 4.66 9.98 2.30
C THR A 80 4.54 9.96 0.78
N VAL A 81 3.48 10.59 0.26
CA VAL A 81 3.16 10.59 -1.17
C VAL A 81 4.30 11.09 -2.06
N GLU A 82 5.14 12.00 -1.58
CA GLU A 82 6.24 12.63 -2.32
C GLU A 82 7.34 11.63 -2.71
N VAL A 83 7.54 10.59 -1.90
CA VAL A 83 8.58 9.57 -2.15
C VAL A 83 8.04 8.35 -2.91
N LEU A 84 6.72 8.17 -3.00
CA LEU A 84 6.11 7.01 -3.65
C LEU A 84 6.57 6.79 -5.10
N PRO A 85 6.72 7.82 -5.97
CA PRO A 85 7.17 7.59 -7.34
C PRO A 85 8.54 6.89 -7.40
N ARG A 86 9.46 7.29 -6.51
CA ARG A 86 10.78 6.67 -6.41
C ARG A 86 10.71 5.25 -5.86
N LEU A 87 9.86 5.00 -4.86
CA LEU A 87 9.67 3.66 -4.30
C LEU A 87 9.08 2.68 -5.31
N PHE A 88 8.13 3.10 -6.15
CA PHE A 88 7.62 2.27 -7.24
C PHE A 88 8.72 1.97 -8.26
N LYS A 89 9.47 2.99 -8.69
CA LYS A 89 10.57 2.79 -9.63
C LYS A 89 11.59 1.78 -9.10
N ILE A 90 12.09 1.96 -7.87
CA ILE A 90 13.05 1.07 -7.21
C ILE A 90 12.52 -0.37 -7.15
N LYS A 91 11.25 -0.55 -6.76
CA LYS A 91 10.64 -1.88 -6.66
C LYS A 91 10.74 -2.67 -7.96
N TYR A 92 10.50 -2.03 -9.10
CA TYR A 92 10.54 -2.70 -10.41
C TYR A 92 11.97 -2.79 -10.96
N GLU A 93 12.84 -1.82 -10.67
CA GLU A 93 14.28 -1.92 -10.97
C GLU A 93 14.98 -3.04 -10.19
N SER A 94 14.49 -3.39 -9.01
CA SER A 94 15.02 -4.51 -8.22
C SER A 94 14.55 -5.88 -8.73
N GLY A 95 14.00 -5.97 -9.94
CA GLY A 95 13.66 -7.24 -10.59
C GLY A 95 12.25 -7.76 -10.33
N THR A 96 11.34 -6.94 -9.76
CA THR A 96 9.93 -7.34 -9.65
C THR A 96 9.31 -7.39 -11.04
N LEU A 97 8.77 -8.55 -11.43
CA LEU A 97 8.09 -8.73 -12.71
C LEU A 97 6.62 -8.30 -12.58
N GLU A 98 5.94 -8.83 -11.57
CA GLU A 98 4.52 -8.63 -11.31
C GLU A 98 4.26 -8.34 -9.85
N GLU A 99 3.16 -7.61 -9.59
CA GLU A 99 2.60 -7.44 -8.26
C GLU A 99 1.13 -7.84 -8.28
N LEU A 100 0.76 -8.80 -7.45
CA LEU A 100 -0.60 -9.31 -7.30
C LEU A 100 -1.12 -8.97 -5.90
N LEU A 101 -2.42 -8.68 -5.83
CA LEU A 101 -3.12 -8.41 -4.58
C LEU A 101 -4.39 -9.25 -4.55
N TYR A 102 -4.43 -10.20 -3.63
CA TYR A 102 -5.60 -11.03 -3.36
C TYR A 102 -6.25 -10.51 -2.07
N VAL A 103 -7.53 -10.15 -2.16
CA VAL A 103 -8.29 -9.61 -1.04
C VAL A 103 -9.66 -10.28 -0.97
N ASP A 104 -10.19 -10.36 0.25
CA ASP A 104 -11.57 -10.78 0.49
C ASP A 104 -12.57 -9.64 0.22
N MET A 105 -13.85 -9.88 0.54
CA MET A 105 -14.86 -8.82 0.51
C MET A 105 -14.55 -7.80 1.62
N PRO A 106 -14.35 -6.50 1.29
CA PRO A 106 -14.04 -5.52 2.31
C PRO A 106 -15.27 -5.20 3.15
N ARG A 107 -15.04 -4.82 4.40
CA ARG A 107 -15.99 -3.99 5.15
C ARG A 107 -15.84 -2.55 4.68
N GLU A 108 -16.83 -2.08 3.94
CA GLU A 108 -16.90 -0.68 3.47
C GLU A 108 -17.74 0.18 4.40
N TYR A 109 -17.24 1.35 4.80
CA TYR A 109 -17.98 2.32 5.61
C TYR A 109 -17.43 3.75 5.44
N GLN A 110 -18.20 4.76 5.86
CA GLN A 110 -17.73 6.14 5.91
C GLN A 110 -17.23 6.49 7.32
N ASN A 111 -16.06 7.13 7.41
CA ASN A 111 -15.56 7.63 8.68
C ASN A 111 -16.17 9.02 9.03
N SER A 112 -15.85 9.55 10.21
CA SER A 112 -16.34 10.85 10.69
C SER A 112 -15.91 12.04 9.80
N SER A 113 -14.91 11.86 8.95
CA SER A 113 -14.42 12.86 7.99
C SER A 113 -15.05 12.70 6.60
N GLY A 114 -16.04 11.80 6.44
CA GLY A 114 -16.72 11.53 5.17
C GLY A 114 -15.88 10.74 4.15
N GLN A 115 -14.73 10.21 4.56
CA GLN A 115 -13.90 9.36 3.71
C GLN A 115 -14.44 7.94 3.68
N ILE A 116 -14.25 7.26 2.55
CA ILE A 116 -14.67 5.87 2.38
C ILE A 116 -13.52 4.96 2.82
N VAL A 117 -13.77 4.08 3.78
CA VAL A 117 -12.80 3.14 4.32
C VAL A 117 -13.13 1.73 3.84
N LEU A 118 -12.15 1.06 3.24
CA LEU A 118 -12.19 -0.35 2.91
C LEU A 118 -11.28 -1.12 3.87
N ASP A 119 -11.88 -1.95 4.73
CA ASP A 119 -11.15 -2.86 5.61
C ASP A 119 -11.22 -4.28 5.07
N TYR A 120 -10.07 -4.79 4.65
CA TYR A 120 -9.88 -6.19 4.25
C TYR A 120 -9.28 -6.96 5.42
N ALA A 121 -10.06 -7.92 5.95
CA ALA A 121 -9.63 -8.74 7.07
C ALA A 121 -8.54 -9.74 6.66
N LYS A 122 -8.50 -10.11 5.37
CA LYS A 122 -7.43 -10.91 4.78
C LYS A 122 -6.99 -10.33 3.45
N ALA A 123 -5.70 -9.99 3.37
CA ALA A 123 -5.03 -9.49 2.18
C ALA A 123 -3.71 -10.24 1.98
N ILE A 124 -3.48 -10.72 0.77
CA ILE A 124 -2.22 -11.35 0.35
C ILE A 124 -1.63 -10.51 -0.77
N GLN A 125 -0.45 -9.96 -0.53
CA GLN A 125 0.33 -9.25 -1.54
C GLN A 125 1.49 -10.13 -2.00
N GLU A 126 1.54 -10.41 -3.29
CA GLU A 126 2.56 -11.25 -3.90
C GLU A 126 3.40 -10.43 -4.89
N SER A 127 4.72 -10.43 -4.68
CA SER A 127 5.70 -9.88 -5.61
C SER A 127 6.41 -11.02 -6.31
N VAL A 128 6.31 -11.07 -7.65
CA VAL A 128 6.91 -12.13 -8.47
C VAL A 128 8.24 -11.64 -9.02
N PHE A 129 9.29 -12.43 -8.83
CA PHE A 129 10.62 -12.25 -9.41
C PHE A 129 10.92 -13.46 -10.31
N GLU A 130 11.98 -13.37 -11.11
CA GLU A 130 12.36 -14.46 -12.05
C GLU A 130 12.56 -15.81 -11.35
N GLN A 131 13.19 -15.82 -10.17
CA GLN A 131 13.57 -17.05 -9.47
C GLN A 131 12.80 -17.30 -8.17
N LEU A 132 11.99 -16.34 -7.72
CA LEU A 132 11.28 -16.45 -6.44
C LEU A 132 10.00 -15.63 -6.40
N ARG A 133 9.18 -15.92 -5.40
CA ARG A 133 7.97 -15.16 -5.07
C ARG A 133 8.05 -14.72 -3.61
N VAL A 134 7.72 -13.46 -3.34
CA VAL A 134 7.60 -12.94 -1.98
C VAL A 134 6.13 -12.72 -1.66
N VAL A 135 5.60 -13.54 -0.76
CA VAL A 135 4.19 -13.49 -0.34
C VAL A 135 4.09 -12.85 1.04
N ARG A 136 3.21 -11.85 1.17
CA ARG A 136 2.93 -11.13 2.41
C ARG A 136 1.45 -11.29 2.75
N ASP A 137 1.15 -11.99 3.83
CA ASP A 137 -0.20 -12.19 4.37
C ASP A 137 -0.48 -11.19 5.51
N GLY A 138 -1.61 -10.50 5.47
CA GLY A 138 -2.02 -9.65 6.56
C GLY A 138 -3.40 -9.04 6.37
N GLN A 139 -3.56 -7.84 6.90
CA GLN A 139 -4.76 -7.02 6.79
C GLN A 139 -4.44 -5.77 5.99
N LEU A 140 -5.42 -5.26 5.25
CA LEU A 140 -5.26 -4.05 4.43
C LEU A 140 -6.41 -3.09 4.73
N ARG A 141 -6.07 -1.84 5.02
CA ARG A 141 -7.04 -0.74 5.15
C ARG A 141 -6.72 0.30 4.10
N ILE A 142 -7.68 0.60 3.23
CA ILE A 142 -7.53 1.69 2.27
C ILE A 142 -8.57 2.76 2.60
N VAL A 143 -8.11 4.00 2.75
CA VAL A 143 -8.97 5.16 2.97
C VAL A 143 -8.99 5.99 1.70
N PHE A 144 -10.16 6.17 1.11
CA PHE A 144 -10.40 6.99 -0.06
C PHE A 144 -11.06 8.33 0.32
N SER A 145 -10.61 9.40 -0.33
CA SER A 145 -11.34 10.67 -0.38
C SER A 145 -12.61 10.56 -1.23
N ALA A 146 -13.44 11.60 -1.18
CA ALA A 146 -14.66 11.69 -1.98
C ALA A 146 -14.40 11.64 -3.51
N ASP A 147 -13.24 12.10 -3.98
CA ASP A 147 -12.78 12.02 -5.38
C ASP A 147 -12.04 10.71 -5.71
N LEU A 148 -12.15 9.70 -4.84
CA LEU A 148 -11.59 8.35 -5.04
C LEU A 148 -10.06 8.33 -5.16
N LYS A 149 -9.39 9.24 -4.47
CA LYS A 149 -7.94 9.20 -4.25
C LYS A 149 -7.64 8.50 -2.94
N ILE A 150 -6.55 7.75 -2.90
CA ILE A 150 -6.06 7.06 -1.71
C ILE A 150 -5.45 8.10 -0.77
N CYS A 151 -6.06 8.30 0.39
CA CYS A 151 -5.53 9.11 1.49
C CYS A 151 -4.60 8.30 2.40
N SER A 152 -4.94 7.02 2.64
CA SER A 152 -4.11 6.11 3.43
C SER A 152 -4.17 4.71 2.83
N TRP A 153 -3.01 4.06 2.80
CA TRP A 153 -2.83 2.65 2.44
C TRP A 153 -2.09 1.94 3.56
#